data_AF-W8T1G3-F1
#
_entry.id   AF-W8T1G3-F1
#
_cell.length_a   1.000
_cell.length_b   1.000
_cell.length_c   1.000
_cell.angle_alpha   90.00
_cell.angle_beta   90.00
_cell.angle_gamma   90.00
#
_symmetry.space_group_name_H-M   'P 1'
#
loop_
_entity.id
_entity.type
_entity.pdbx_description
1 polymer ?
#
loop_
_entity_poly.entity_id
_entity_poly.type
_entity_poly.pdbx_seq_one_letter_code
_entity_poly.pdbx_strand_id
1 'polypeptide(L)' 'MDKAKCKVATEIKRCELNMAINEKKTMEVISSIADDILRIADGKYELSEILDSVAYKKYVEYMEKLMQSN' A
#
# COMPACT_ATOMS: atom_id res chain seq x y z
N MET A 1 5.95 -5.43 -17.47
CA MET A 1 4.67 -4.72 -17.31
C MET A 1 4.97 -3.23 -17.20
N ASP A 2 4.40 -2.40 -18.07
CA ASP A 2 4.56 -0.94 -18.00
C ASP A 2 3.99 -0.39 -16.69
N LYS A 3 4.58 0.69 -16.15
CA LYS A 3 4.15 1.31 -14.89
C LYS A 3 2.66 1.68 -14.86
N ALA A 4 2.12 2.18 -15.97
CA ALA A 4 0.69 2.47 -16.11
C ALA A 4 -0.18 1.21 -15.97
N LYS A 5 0.23 0.08 -16.55
CA LYS A 5 -0.48 -1.20 -16.43
C LYS A 5 -0.42 -1.75 -15.01
N CYS A 6 0.70 -1.56 -14.30
CA CYS A 6 0.82 -1.93 -12.88
C CYS A 6 -0.15 -1.12 -12.02
N LYS A 7 -0.26 0.19 -12.26
CA LYS A 7 -1.17 1.05 -11.50
C LYS A 7 -2.63 0.62 -11.64
N VAL A 8 -3.04 0.20 -12.84
CA VAL A 8 -4.39 -0.34 -13.08
C VAL A 8 -4.53 -1.71 -12.41
N ALA A 9 -3.58 -2.62 -12.60
CA ALA A 9 -3.62 -3.96 -12.02
C ALA A 9 -3.66 -3.95 -10.48
N THR A 10 -3.06 -2.94 -9.84
CA THR A 10 -3.01 -2.78 -8.38
C THR A 10 -4.14 -1.92 -7.83
N GLU A 11 -5.00 -1.32 -8.66
CA GLU A 11 -5.99 -0.32 -8.23
C GLU A 11 -6.93 -0.83 -7.14
N ILE A 12 -7.45 -2.06 -7.29
CA ILE A 12 -8.32 -2.69 -6.28
C ILE A 12 -7.59 -2.82 -4.94
N LYS A 13 -6.35 -3.32 -4.95
CA LYS A 13 -5.55 -3.47 -3.73
C LYS A 13 -5.14 -2.13 -3.12
N ARG A 14 -4.95 -1.09 -3.92
CA ARG A 14 -4.73 0.28 -3.42
C ARG A 14 -5.95 0.82 -2.68
N CYS A 15 -7.15 0.55 -3.21
CA CYS A 15 -8.39 0.90 -2.51
C CYS A 15 -8.53 0.12 -1.20
N GLU A 16 -8.24 -1.19 -1.19
CA GLU A 16 -8.21 -2.00 0.03
C GLU A 16 -7.23 -1.45 1.08
N LEU A 17 -6.02 -1.05 0.66
CA LEU A 17 -5.02 -0.46 1.55
C LEU A 17 -5.55 0.82 2.22
N ASN A 18 -6.15 1.72 1.43
CA ASN A 18 -6.73 2.96 1.95
C ASN A 18 -7.89 2.68 2.93
N MET A 19 -8.75 1.71 2.63
CA MET A 19 -9.83 1.31 3.54
C MET A 19 -9.27 0.72 4.84
N ALA A 20 -8.27 -0.16 4.77
CA ALA A 20 -7.64 -0.75 5.94
C ALA A 20 -7.00 0.30 6.86
N ILE A 21 -6.34 1.32 6.28
CA ILE A 21 -5.80 2.47 7.03
C ILE A 21 -6.93 3.25 7.70
N ASN A 22 -8.01 3.58 6.96
CA ASN A 22 -9.14 4.35 7.50
C ASN A 22 -9.88 3.60 8.61
N GLU A 23 -10.02 2.28 8.48
CA GLU A 23 -10.62 1.40 9.49
C GLU A 23 -9.67 1.07 10.65
N LYS A 24 -8.45 1.62 10.63
CA LYS A 24 -7.40 1.40 11.63
C LYS A 24 -7.10 -0.09 11.87
N LYS A 25 -6.96 -0.85 10.79
CA LYS A 25 -6.57 -2.26 10.87
C LYS A 25 -5.17 -2.41 11.45
N THR A 26 -4.85 -3.63 11.87
CA THR A 26 -3.54 -3.97 12.44
C THR A 26 -2.41 -3.81 11.43
N MET A 27 -1.18 -3.66 11.94
CA MET A 27 0.04 -3.60 11.14
C MET A 27 0.17 -4.78 10.19
N GLU A 28 -0.17 -5.98 10.66
CA GLU A 28 -0.11 -7.23 9.88
C GLU A 28 -1.03 -7.18 8.66
N VAL A 29 -2.28 -6.76 8.84
CA VAL A 29 -3.26 -6.64 7.74
C VAL A 29 -2.79 -5.62 6.70
N ILE A 30 -2.32 -4.46 7.16
CA ILE A 30 -1.87 -3.39 6.25
C ILE A 30 -0.61 -3.79 5.49
N SER A 31 0.34 -4.45 6.17
CA SER A 31 1.57 -4.97 5.55
C SER A 31 1.25 -6.04 4.52
N SER A 32 0.33 -6.96 4.83
CA SER A 32 -0.11 -8.00 3.89
C SER A 32 -0.73 -7.42 2.61
N ILE A 33 -1.52 -6.35 2.70
CA ILE A 33 -2.09 -5.68 1.51
C ILE A 33 -0.98 -4.98 0.71
N ALA A 34 -0.02 -4.36 1.39
CA ALA A 34 1.11 -3.70 0.74
C ALA A 34 1.99 -4.70 -0.03
N ASP A 35 2.25 -5.88 0.56
CA ASP A 35 2.96 -6.98 -0.09
C ASP A 35 2.19 -7.54 -1.29
N ASP A 36 0.85 -7.64 -1.20
CA ASP A 36 0.01 -8.02 -2.32
C ASP A 36 0.15 -7.05 -3.50
N ILE A 37 0.19 -5.74 -3.24
CA ILE A 37 0.42 -4.71 -4.26
C ILE A 37 1.78 -4.92 -4.94
N LEU A 38 2.83 -5.15 -4.16
CA LEU A 38 4.18 -5.39 -4.68
C LEU A 38 4.24 -6.68 -5.49
N ARG A 39 3.56 -7.74 -5.05
CA ARG A 39 3.47 -9.02 -5.77
C ARG A 39 2.75 -8.85 -7.11
N ILE A 40 1.65 -8.09 -7.17
CA ILE A 40 0.96 -7.78 -8.43
C ILE A 40 1.85 -6.96 -9.35
N ALA A 41 2.65 -6.05 -8.80
CA ALA A 41 3.65 -5.28 -9.54
C ALA A 41 4.91 -6.10 -9.89
N ASP A 42 4.92 -7.40 -9.62
CA ASP A 42 6.02 -8.34 -9.90
C ASP A 42 7.34 -7.92 -9.22
N GLY A 43 7.26 -7.20 -8.09
CA GLY A 43 8.41 -6.66 -7.37
C GLY A 43 9.27 -5.66 -8.14
N LYS A 44 8.84 -5.23 -9.34
CA LYS A 44 9.61 -4.36 -10.24
C LYS A 44 9.57 -2.87 -9.85
N TYR A 45 8.64 -2.50 -8.99
CA TYR A 45 8.39 -1.12 -8.58
C TYR A 45 8.20 -1.05 -7.08
N GLU A 46 8.60 0.07 -6.50
CA GLU A 46 8.34 0.33 -5.09
C GLU A 46 6.89 0.78 -4.84
N LEU A 47 6.40 0.63 -3.60
CA LEU A 47 5.08 1.14 -3.21
C LEU A 47 4.92 2.64 -3.48
N SER A 48 5.98 3.43 -3.29
CA SER A 48 6.02 4.87 -3.59
C SER A 48 5.80 5.19 -5.07
N GLU A 49 6.11 4.25 -5.96
CA GLU A 49 5.95 4.40 -7.40
C GLU A 49 4.59 3.95 -7.92
N ILE A 50 3.99 2.97 -7.23
CA ILE A 50 2.69 2.38 -7.56
C ILE A 50 1.56 3.23 -6.96
N LEU A 51 1.71 3.61 -5.68
CA LEU A 51 0.79 4.50 -5.00
C LEU A 51 0.94 5.94 -5.53
N ASP A 52 -0.14 6.71 -5.45
CA ASP A 52 -0.03 8.16 -5.57
C ASP A 52 0.63 8.75 -4.31
N SER A 53 1.16 9.96 -4.42
CA SER A 53 1.94 10.60 -3.35
C SER A 53 1.14 10.77 -2.06
N VAL A 54 -0.18 11.00 -2.16
CA VAL A 54 -1.05 11.17 -0.99
C VAL A 54 -1.29 9.83 -0.30
N ALA A 55 -1.61 8.78 -1.06
CA ALA A 55 -1.81 7.45 -0.53
C ALA A 55 -0.53 6.88 0.10
N TYR A 56 0.62 7.05 -0.55
CA TYR A 56 1.90 6.61 0.00
C TYR A 56 2.22 7.33 1.32
N LYS A 57 2.06 8.65 1.37
CA LYS A 57 2.27 9.43 2.60
C LYS A 57 1.36 8.96 3.74
N LYS A 58 0.07 8.74 3.47
CA LYS A 58 -0.87 8.21 4.46
C LYS A 58 -0.46 6.83 4.99
N TYR A 59 -0.01 5.95 4.09
CA TYR A 59 0.50 4.63 4.47
C TYR A 59 1.71 4.75 5.41
N VAL A 60 2.71 5.55 5.04
CA VAL A 60 3.93 5.74 5.86
C VAL A 60 3.57 6.30 7.24
N GLU A 61 2.81 7.41 7.28
CA GLU A 61 2.40 8.04 8.55
C GLU A 61 1.62 7.08 9.46
N TYR A 62 0.80 6.21 8.88
CA TYR A 62 0.03 5.23 9.65
C TYR A 62 0.92 4.10 10.19
N MET A 63 1.83 3.58 9.36
CA MET A 63 2.79 2.53 9.76
C MET A 63 3.73 3.01 10.87
N GLU A 64 4.25 4.25 10.78
CA GLU A 64 5.10 4.84 11.81
C GLU A 64 4.37 4.95 13.16
N LYS A 65 3.09 5.36 13.15
CA LYS A 65 2.26 5.43 14.37
C LYS A 65 2.05 4.06 15.00
N LEU A 66 1.84 3.03 14.19
CA LEU A 66 1.69 1.65 14.67
C LEU A 66 3.00 1.13 15.29
N MET A 67 4.15 1.43 14.70
CA MET A 67 5.46 1.01 15.22
C MET A 67 5.83 1.69 16.54
N GLN A 68 5.39 2.92 16.78
CA GLN A 68 5.60 3.63 18.06
C GLN A 68 4.64 3.19 19.17
N SER A 69 3.56 2.50 18.82
CA SER A 69 2.54 2.05 19.77
C SER A 69 2.78 0.63 20.30
N ASN A 70 3.89 0.01 19.91
CA ASN A 70 4.39 -1.30 20.37
C ASN A 70 5.68 -1.10 21.16
#